data_AF-A0A6J7Q9T5-F1
#
_entry.id   AF-A0A6J7Q9T5-F1
#
_cell.length_a   1.000
_cell.length_b   1.000
_cell.length_c   1.000
_cell.angle_alpha   90.00
_cell.angle_beta   90.00
_cell.angle_gamma   90.00
#
_symmetry.space_group_name_H-M   'P 1'
#
loop_
_entity.id
_entity.type
_entity.pdbx_description
1 polymer ?
#
loop_
_entity_poly.entity_id
_entity_poly.type
_entity_poly.pdbx_seq_one_letter_code
_entity_poly.pdbx_strand_id
1 'polypeptide(L)' 'MFGEVGLAGEVRQVAHAERRLAEAARMGFTRAIVPANSPRSTSGMALTRVNSVTEALVAAGLSGRSGS' A
#
# COMPACT_ATOMS: atom_id res chain seq x y z
N MET A 1 -2.15 4.34 -1.60
CA MET A 1 -1.35 3.15 -2.01
C MET A 1 -0.20 3.64 -2.86
N PHE A 2 0.98 3.03 -2.78
CA PHE A 2 2.05 3.24 -3.74
C PHE A 2 2.79 1.93 -3.97
N GLY A 3 3.32 1.72 -5.17
CA GLY A 3 3.99 0.47 -5.57
C GLY A 3 4.00 0.35 -7.09
N GLU A 4 4.85 -0.51 -7.62
CA GLU A 4 4.83 -0.90 -9.02
C GLU A 4 3.98 -2.17 -9.18
N VAL A 5 3.33 -2.30 -10.33
CA VAL A 5 2.51 -3.47 -10.67
C VAL A 5 3.16 -4.19 -11.84
N GLY A 6 3.50 -5.46 -11.64
CA GLY A 6 3.92 -6.33 -12.72
C GLY A 6 2.74 -6.90 -13.50
N LEU A 7 3.01 -7.43 -14.70
CA LEU A 7 1.97 -7.97 -15.58
C LEU A 7 1.29 -9.22 -15.01
N ALA A 8 1.96 -9.95 -14.11
CA ALA A 8 1.35 -11.08 -13.40
C ALA A 8 0.52 -10.62 -12.19
N GLY A 9 0.38 -9.30 -11.98
CA GLY A 9 -0.43 -8.71 -10.91
C GLY A 9 0.30 -8.60 -9.57
N GLU A 10 1.61 -8.86 -9.52
CA GLU A 10 2.42 -8.69 -8.32
C GLU A 10 2.68 -7.22 -8.02
N VAL A 11 2.71 -6.88 -6.73
CA VAL A 11 2.98 -5.51 -6.24
C VAL A 11 4.39 -5.43 -5.70
N ARG A 12 5.21 -4.55 -6.28
CA ARG A 12 6.65 -4.44 -6.02
C ARG A 12 7.01 -3.13 -5.33
N GLN A 13 8.07 -3.18 -4.53
CA GLN A 13 8.62 -2.00 -3.86
C GLN A 13 9.17 -0.99 -4.88
N VAL A 14 8.88 0.28 -4.61
CA VAL A 14 9.44 1.43 -5.32
C VAL A 14 10.59 2.04 -4.53
N ALA A 15 11.51 2.70 -5.23
CA ALA A 15 12.63 3.41 -4.61
C ALA A 15 12.16 4.47 -3.58
N HIS A 16 12.92 4.71 -2.52
CA HIS A 16 12.62 5.73 -1.50
C HIS A 16 11.26 5.58 -0.78
N ALA A 17 10.82 4.34 -0.53
CA ALA A 17 9.54 4.06 0.15
C ALA A 17 9.41 4.73 1.53
N GLU A 18 10.49 4.76 2.35
CA GLU A 18 10.47 5.43 3.67
C GLU A 18 10.18 6.92 3.55
N ARG A 19 10.83 7.59 2.59
CA ARG A 19 10.62 9.02 2.32
C ARG A 19 9.17 9.29 1.93
N ARG A 20 8.59 8.48 1.04
CA ARG A 20 7.17 8.61 0.64
C ARG A 20 6.22 8.43 1.82
N LEU A 21 6.52 7.50 2.73
CA LEU A 21 5.74 7.31 3.96
C LEU A 21 5.86 8.50 4.91
N ALA A 22 7.04 9.09 5.06
CA ALA A 22 7.24 10.29 5.88
C ALA A 22 6.49 11.50 5.30
N GLU A 23 6.55 11.69 3.97
CA GLU A 23 5.81 12.76 3.27
C GLU A 23 4.28 12.56 3.42
N ALA A 24 3.78 11.34 3.24
CA ALA A 24 2.37 11.02 3.44
C ALA A 24 1.91 11.31 4.88
N ALA A 25 2.70 10.93 5.88
CA ALA A 25 2.38 11.23 7.28
C ALA A 25 2.34 12.74 7.55
N ARG A 26 3.27 13.52 6.98
CA ARG A 26 3.27 14.99 7.09
C ARG A 26 2.04 15.64 6.46
N MET A 27 1.46 15.02 5.45
CA MET A 27 0.20 15.45 4.83
C MET A 27 -1.04 15.01 5.62
N GLY A 28 -0.88 14.31 6.75
CA GLY A 28 -1.98 13.86 7.60
C GLY A 28 -2.54 12.49 7.25
N PHE A 29 -1.91 11.73 6.33
CA PHE A 29 -2.31 10.35 6.09
C PHE A 29 -1.95 9.46 7.27
N THR A 30 -2.92 8.67 7.74
CA THR A 30 -2.76 7.76 8.89
C THR A 30 -2.61 6.29 8.49
N ARG A 31 -2.95 5.95 7.24
CA ARG A 31 -2.94 4.59 6.70
C ARG A 31 -2.30 4.56 5.31
N ALA A 32 -1.58 3.50 5.00
CA ALA A 32 -1.09 3.24 3.65
C ALA A 32 -1.12 1.75 3.30
N ILE A 33 -1.51 1.47 2.05
CA ILE A 33 -1.32 0.16 1.41
C ILE A 33 0.03 0.18 0.71
N VAL A 34 0.88 -0.79 1.02
CA VAL A 34 2.28 -0.86 0.58
C VAL A 34 2.66 -2.29 0.13
N PRO A 35 3.63 -2.44 -0.78
CA PRO A 35 4.21 -3.75 -1.15
C PRO A 35 4.68 -4.52 0.07
N ALA A 36 4.60 -5.85 0.05
CA ALA A 36 4.94 -6.69 1.20
C ALA A 36 6.35 -6.48 1.74
N ASN A 37 7.31 -6.26 0.85
CA ASN A 37 8.71 -6.01 1.22
C ASN A 37 9.02 -4.54 1.56
N SER A 38 7.99 -3.69 1.71
CA SER A 38 8.19 -2.29 2.07
C SER A 38 8.76 -2.13 3.48
N PRO A 39 9.60 -1.10 3.70
CA PRO A 39 10.17 -0.80 5.01
C PRO A 39 9.08 -0.49 6.03
N ARG A 40 9.43 -0.57 7.31
CA ARG A 40 8.53 -0.14 8.38
C ARG A 40 8.31 1.37 8.28
N SER A 41 7.12 1.83 8.69
CA SER A 41 6.86 3.26 8.84
C SER A 41 7.61 3.75 10.07
N THR A 42 8.38 4.82 9.91
CA THR A 42 8.98 5.59 11.02
C THR A 42 8.04 6.68 11.55
N SER A 43 6.88 6.86 10.90
CA SER A 43 5.93 7.94 11.15
C SER A 43 4.67 7.49 11.92
N GLY A 44 4.61 6.24 12.38
CA GLY A 44 3.46 5.70 13.12
C GLY A 44 2.23 5.40 12.24
N MET A 45 2.36 5.50 10.91
CA MET A 45 1.29 5.14 9.99
C MET A 45 0.99 3.64 10.05
N ALA A 46 -0.30 3.28 10.01
CA ALA A 46 -0.72 1.90 9.87
C ALA A 46 -0.50 1.42 8.44
N LEU A 47 0.34 0.40 8.28
CA LEU A 47 0.70 -0.16 6.98
C LEU A 47 -0.04 -1.47 6.71
N THR A 48 -0.82 -1.51 5.64
CA THR A 48 -1.36 -2.75 5.08
C THR A 48 -0.42 -3.24 3.97
N ARG A 49 0.20 -4.40 4.19
CA ARG A 49 1.15 -5.01 3.27
C ARG A 49 0.45 -5.95 2.29
N VAL A 50 0.78 -5.85 1.00
CA VAL A 50 0.16 -6.66 -0.07
C VAL A 50 1.21 -7.18 -1.04
N ASN A 51 0.98 -8.39 -1.57
CA ASN A 51 1.81 -9.03 -2.60
C ASN A 51 1.22 -8.86 -4.01
N SER A 52 -0.08 -8.57 -4.11
CA SER A 52 -0.79 -8.52 -5.39
C SER A 52 -1.77 -7.34 -5.48
N VAL A 53 -2.14 -6.99 -6.71
CA VAL A 53 -3.17 -5.97 -6.97
C VAL A 53 -4.52 -6.39 -6.41
N THR A 54 -4.86 -7.68 -6.47
CA THR A 54 -6.10 -8.22 -5.89
C THR A 54 -6.16 -7.98 -4.39
N GLU A 55 -5.08 -8.29 -3.65
CA GLU A 55 -4.99 -7.97 -2.22
C GLU A 55 -5.11 -6.47 -1.95
N ALA A 56 -4.51 -5.64 -2.81
CA ALA A 56 -4.61 -4.19 -2.70
C ALA A 56 -6.04 -3.67 -2.89
N LEU A 57 -6.80 -4.24 -3.84
CA LEU A 57 -8.20 -3.91 -4.09
C LEU A 57 -9.07 -4.26 -2.88
N VAL A 58 -8.86 -5.44 -2.29
CA VAL A 58 -9.55 -5.86 -1.05
C VAL A 58 -9.20 -4.92 0.10
N ALA A 59 -7.91 -4.63 0.30
CA ALA A 59 -7.44 -3.72 1.35
C ALA A 59 -7.98 -2.28 1.19
N ALA A 60 -8.25 -1.86 -0.05
CA ALA A 60 -8.84 -0.57 -0.38
C ALA A 60 -10.37 -0.56 -0.28
N GLY A 61 -11.03 -1.71 -0.04
CA GLY A 61 -12.49 -1.83 -0.04
C GLY A 61 -13.12 -1.73 -1.43
N LEU A 62 -12.33 -1.99 -2.47
CA LEU A 62 -12.73 -1.90 -3.88
C LEU A 62 -13.03 -3.26 -4.51
N SER A 63 -12.84 -4.36 -3.78
CA SER A 63 -13.40 -5.65 -4.16
C SER A 63 -14.93 -5.50 -4.13
N GLY A 64 -15.55 -5.54 -5.32
CA GLY A 64 -16.93 -5.11 -5.53
C GLY A 64 -17.89 -5.58 -4.44
N ARG A 65 -18.80 -4.69 -4.04
CA ARG A 65 -20.00 -5.06 -3.30
C ARG A 65 -20.70 -6.17 -4.10
N SER A 66 -20.45 -7.42 -3.74
CA SER A 66 -21.45 -8.45 -3.89
C SER A 66 -22.48 -8.10 -2.84
N GLY A 67 -23.44 -7.27 -3.24
CA GLY A 67 -24.65 -7.09 -2.47
C GLY A 67 -25.32 -8.45 -2.34
N SER A 68 -25.54 -8.86 -1.11
CA SER A 68 -26.57 -9.80 -0.69
C SER A 68 -27.40 -9.10 0.36
#